data_AF-A0A016VWD2-F1
#
_entry.id   AF-A0A016VWD2-F1
#
_cell.length_a   1.000
_cell.length_b   1.000
_cell.length_c   1.000
_cell.angle_alpha   90.00
_cell.angle_beta   90.00
_cell.angle_gamma   90.00
#
_symmetry.space_group_name_H-M   'P 1'
#
loop_
_entity.id
_entity.type
_entity.pdbx_description
1 polymer ?
#
loop_
_entity_poly.entity_id
_entity_poly.type
_entity_poly.pdbx_seq_one_letter_code
_entity_poly.pdbx_strand_id
1 'polypeptide(L)'
;MPQVIPTVQTFHTKLRQEAAGDADSGEAEVMYDLMYDKDMQKEAMLELRNPGSTSRDHGVVTLKWVYTGDLLQDLQSKQEEPQYVLPSATKFGCWMRLGCNCQATLVCVYDKKANGAVKGRRCKDDADCNLMGGECLKWGLCSSKK
;
A
#
# COMPACT_ATOMS: atom_id res chain seq x y z
N MET A 1 -3.28 18.84 8.94
CA MET A 1 -2.40 18.26 7.91
C MET A 1 -3.27 17.56 6.85
N PRO A 2 -3.77 18.28 5.81
CA PRO A 2 -4.96 17.80 5.08
C PRO A 2 -4.75 16.94 3.83
N GLN A 3 -3.53 16.57 3.42
CA GLN A 3 -3.32 15.91 2.09
C GLN A 3 -2.59 14.55 2.13
N VAL A 4 -2.18 14.05 3.30
CA VAL A 4 -1.35 12.83 3.37
C VAL A 4 -2.10 11.61 2.83
N ILE A 5 -3.38 11.44 3.19
CA ILE A 5 -4.18 10.27 2.80
C ILE A 5 -4.36 10.16 1.27
N PRO A 6 -4.91 11.17 0.56
CA PRO A 6 -5.13 11.05 -0.88
C PRO A 6 -3.81 10.92 -1.67
N THR A 7 -2.73 11.56 -1.22
CA THR A 7 -1.42 11.42 -1.88
C THR A 7 -0.85 10.02 -1.75
N VAL A 8 -0.88 9.44 -0.53
CA VAL A 8 -0.35 8.09 -0.31
C VAL A 8 -1.23 7.03 -0.99
N GLN A 9 -2.56 7.21 -1.00
CA GLN A 9 -3.47 6.38 -1.79
C GLN A 9 -3.11 6.39 -3.28
N THR A 10 -2.95 7.58 -3.86
CA THR A 10 -2.60 7.76 -5.27
C THR A 10 -1.27 7.10 -5.61
N PHE A 11 -0.27 7.23 -4.74
CA PHE A 11 1.02 6.57 -4.88
C PHE A 11 0.86 5.04 -4.97
N HIS A 12 0.14 4.43 -4.02
CA HIS A 12 -0.07 2.98 -4.00
C HIS A 12 -0.86 2.48 -5.22
N THR A 13 -1.97 3.12 -5.56
CA THR A 13 -2.80 2.69 -6.69
C THR A 13 -2.00 2.74 -8.00
N LYS A 14 -1.22 3.81 -8.25
CA LYS A 14 -0.37 3.90 -9.45
C LYS A 14 0.71 2.82 -9.47
N LEU A 15 1.45 2.66 -8.37
CA LEU A 15 2.53 1.69 -8.29
C LEU A 15 2.02 0.25 -8.49
N ARG A 16 0.84 -0.07 -7.95
CA ARG A 16 0.20 -1.38 -8.15
C ARG A 16 -0.30 -1.61 -9.57
N GLN A 17 -0.82 -0.58 -10.24
CA GLN A 17 -1.20 -0.67 -11.65
C GLN A 17 0.01 -0.90 -12.57
N GLU A 18 1.15 -0.30 -12.25
CA GLU A 18 2.42 -0.47 -12.97
C GLU A 18 3.04 -1.85 -12.71
N ALA A 19 2.98 -2.33 -11.46
CA ALA A 19 3.52 -3.62 -11.06
C ALA A 19 2.65 -4.81 -11.51
N ALA A 20 1.36 -4.60 -11.75
CA ALA A 20 0.46 -5.62 -12.26
C ALA A 20 0.79 -5.93 -13.73
N GLY A 21 1.34 -7.12 -13.96
CA GLY A 21 1.61 -7.64 -15.30
C GLY A 21 0.34 -8.05 -16.03
N ASP A 22 0.52 -8.59 -17.24
CA ASP A 22 -0.58 -9.04 -18.06
C ASP A 22 -1.40 -10.14 -17.37
N ALA A 23 -2.70 -10.08 -17.59
CA ALA A 23 -3.66 -10.96 -16.95
C ALA A 23 -3.51 -12.45 -17.33
N ASP A 24 -2.77 -12.76 -18.40
CA ASP A 24 -2.50 -14.13 -18.86
C ASP A 24 -1.29 -14.79 -18.19
N SER A 25 -0.71 -14.17 -17.17
CA SER A 25 0.51 -14.68 -16.54
C SER A 25 0.33 -15.92 -15.65
N GLY A 26 -0.89 -16.48 -15.54
CA GLY A 26 -1.24 -17.83 -15.06
C GLY A 26 -0.88 -18.18 -13.61
N GLU A 27 0.38 -17.99 -13.23
CA GLU A 27 0.96 -18.25 -11.92
C GLU A 27 1.00 -17.01 -11.01
N ALA A 28 0.71 -15.82 -11.54
CA ALA A 28 0.71 -14.58 -10.77
C ALA A 28 -0.62 -14.35 -10.04
N GLU A 29 -0.54 -13.85 -8.81
CA GLU A 29 -1.71 -13.44 -8.02
C GLU A 29 -2.38 -12.22 -8.64
N VAL A 30 -3.72 -12.14 -8.58
CA VAL A 30 -4.40 -10.92 -9.04
C VAL A 30 -4.10 -9.76 -8.09
N MET A 31 -3.76 -8.59 -8.65
CA MET A 31 -3.43 -7.39 -7.88
C MET A 31 -4.70 -6.70 -7.39
N TYR A 32 -4.85 -6.57 -6.06
CA TYR A 32 -5.91 -5.78 -5.45
C TYR A 32 -5.49 -4.31 -5.31
N ASP A 33 -6.45 -3.39 -5.42
CA ASP A 33 -6.27 -2.02 -4.96
C ASP A 33 -6.21 -1.98 -3.43
N LEU A 34 -5.46 -1.03 -2.89
CA LEU A 34 -5.33 -0.85 -1.45
C LEU A 34 -6.36 0.15 -0.97
N MET A 35 -7.28 -0.27 -0.12
CA MET A 35 -8.25 0.61 0.49
C MET A 35 -7.69 1.24 1.76
N TYR A 36 -7.80 2.56 1.87
CA TYR A 36 -7.44 3.24 3.11
C TYR A 36 -8.34 2.80 4.28
N ASP A 37 -7.72 2.41 5.38
CA ASP A 37 -8.38 1.88 6.58
C ASP A 37 -7.92 2.64 7.84
N LYS A 38 -8.91 3.05 8.66
CA LYS A 38 -8.66 3.87 9.86
C LYS A 38 -8.05 3.08 11.02
N ASP A 39 -8.32 1.78 11.12
CA ASP A 39 -7.74 0.93 12.15
C ASP A 39 -6.25 0.70 11.83
N MET A 40 -5.93 0.46 10.56
CA MET A 40 -4.53 0.42 10.09
C MET A 40 -3.81 1.75 10.30
N GLN A 41 -4.48 2.88 10.09
CA GLN A 41 -3.91 4.21 10.40
C GLN A 41 -3.60 4.34 11.90
N LYS A 42 -4.50 3.88 12.76
CA LYS A 42 -4.32 3.92 14.21
C LYS A 42 -3.14 3.04 14.63
N GLU A 43 -3.01 1.85 14.05
CA GLU A 43 -1.83 0.99 14.23
C GLU A 43 -0.55 1.67 13.77
N ALA A 44 -0.54 2.31 12.59
CA ALA A 44 0.62 3.06 12.11
C ALA A 44 1.05 4.20 13.06
N MET A 45 0.08 4.87 13.69
CA MET A 45 0.37 5.88 14.72
C MET A 45 1.00 5.25 15.96
N LEU A 46 0.50 4.10 16.41
CA LEU A 46 1.04 3.38 17.57
C LEU A 46 2.46 2.89 17.28
N GLU A 47 2.69 2.32 16.11
CA GLU A 47 3.98 1.82 15.65
C GLU A 47 5.03 2.93 15.55
N LEU A 48 4.63 4.12 15.07
CA LEU A 48 5.52 5.29 15.06
C LEU A 48 5.91 5.75 16.48
N ARG A 49 5.04 5.54 17.48
CA ARG A 49 5.30 5.91 18.88
C ARG A 49 6.07 4.82 19.64
N ASN A 50 5.77 3.57 19.38
CA ASN A 50 6.34 2.40 20.03
C ASN A 50 6.63 1.31 18.98
N PRO A 51 7.81 1.33 18.34
CA PRO A 51 8.16 0.35 17.31
C PRO A 51 8.03 -1.10 17.80
N GLY A 52 7.38 -1.95 17.01
CA GLY A 52 7.05 -3.33 17.33
C GLY A 52 5.69 -3.53 18.02
N SER A 53 4.83 -2.50 18.03
CA SER A 53 3.48 -2.57 18.61
C SER A 53 2.44 -3.19 17.67
N THR A 54 2.68 -3.13 16.36
CA THR A 54 1.82 -3.72 15.33
C THR A 54 1.89 -5.25 15.32
N SER A 55 0.79 -5.91 14.94
CA SER A 55 0.74 -7.37 14.77
C SER A 55 1.84 -7.88 13.83
N ARG A 56 2.37 -9.08 14.09
CA ARG A 56 3.41 -9.70 13.24
C ARG A 56 2.91 -10.09 11.85
N ASP A 57 1.60 -10.28 11.71
CA ASP A 57 0.94 -10.66 10.46
C ASP A 57 0.65 -9.46 9.56
N HIS A 58 0.70 -8.24 10.11
CA HIS A 58 0.57 -7.01 9.36
C HIS A 58 1.90 -6.60 8.72
N GLY A 59 1.81 -6.05 7.51
CA GLY A 59 2.94 -5.41 6.86
C GLY A 59 3.24 -4.08 7.51
N VAL A 60 4.52 -3.73 7.70
CA VAL A 60 4.93 -2.43 8.22
C VAL A 60 6.05 -1.88 7.36
N VAL A 61 5.86 -0.67 6.84
CA VAL A 61 6.91 0.09 6.14
C VAL A 61 7.16 1.38 6.91
N THR A 62 8.42 1.65 7.26
CA THR A 62 8.83 2.89 7.91
C THR A 62 9.82 3.64 7.03
N LEU A 63 9.42 4.81 6.55
CA LEU A 63 10.26 5.69 5.75
C LEU A 63 10.72 6.87 6.60
N LYS A 64 12.00 7.23 6.46
CA LYS A 64 12.58 8.45 7.02
C LYS A 64 13.28 9.22 5.91
N TRP A 65 13.02 10.52 5.80
CA TRP A 65 13.64 11.36 4.78
C TRP A 65 13.57 12.85 5.16
N VAL A 66 14.25 13.70 4.38
CA VAL A 66 14.08 15.16 4.47
C VAL A 66 12.97 15.54 3.50
N TYR A 67 11.85 16.03 4.04
CA TYR A 67 10.67 16.40 3.27
C TYR A 67 10.98 17.60 2.37
N THR A 68 10.77 17.42 1.07
CA THR A 68 11.08 18.43 0.05
C THR A 68 9.97 19.45 -0.13
N GLY A 69 8.79 19.19 0.44
CA GLY A 69 7.58 19.97 0.20
C GLY A 69 6.57 19.23 -0.69
N ASP A 70 6.99 18.20 -1.42
CA ASP A 70 6.15 17.36 -2.27
C ASP A 70 6.20 15.89 -1.82
N LEU A 71 5.14 15.47 -1.13
CA LEU A 71 5.04 14.10 -0.61
C LEU A 71 4.96 13.05 -1.73
N LEU A 72 4.35 13.36 -2.87
CA LEU A 72 4.22 12.38 -3.95
C LEU A 72 5.59 12.12 -4.58
N GLN A 73 6.32 13.18 -4.89
CA GLN A 73 7.67 13.08 -5.44
C GLN A 73 8.60 12.33 -4.48
N ASP A 74 8.52 12.64 -3.18
CA ASP A 74 9.34 11.98 -2.16
C ASP A 74 9.05 10.47 -2.08
N LEU A 75 7.78 10.05 -2.19
CA LEU A 75 7.39 8.64 -2.18
C LEU A 75 7.78 7.90 -3.46
N GLN A 76 7.67 8.55 -4.63
CA GLN A 76 8.09 7.96 -5.90
C GLN A 76 9.57 7.58 -5.90
N SER A 77 10.42 8.34 -5.21
CA SER A 77 11.84 8.00 -5.03
C SER A 77 12.10 6.76 -4.16
N LYS A 78 11.06 6.21 -3.52
CA LYS A 78 11.14 5.12 -2.51
C LYS A 78 10.28 3.91 -2.88
N GLN A 79 9.99 3.72 -4.16
CA GLN A 79 9.03 2.72 -4.64
C GLN A 79 9.48 1.25 -4.57
N GLU A 80 10.71 0.96 -4.15
CA GLU A 80 11.31 -0.38 -4.18
C GLU A 80 10.86 -1.32 -3.03
N GLU A 81 9.87 -0.94 -2.23
CA GLU A 81 9.37 -1.76 -1.12
C GLU A 81 8.39 -2.84 -1.61
N PRO A 82 8.71 -4.15 -1.46
CA PRO A 82 7.84 -5.24 -1.91
C PRO A 82 6.43 -5.19 -1.29
N GLN A 83 6.32 -4.63 -0.09
CA GLN A 83 5.06 -4.47 0.61
C GLN A 83 4.06 -3.58 -0.15
N TYR A 84 4.53 -2.58 -0.90
CA TYR A 84 3.65 -1.69 -1.65
C TYR A 84 2.89 -2.41 -2.76
N VAL A 85 3.48 -3.47 -3.31
CA VAL A 85 2.97 -4.21 -4.47
C VAL A 85 2.55 -5.63 -4.13
N LEU A 86 2.37 -5.97 -2.85
CA LEU A 86 1.84 -7.29 -2.46
C LEU A 86 0.41 -7.49 -2.99
N PRO A 87 0.17 -8.37 -3.97
CA PRO A 87 -1.10 -8.42 -4.70
C PRO A 87 -2.31 -8.66 -3.81
N SER A 88 -2.16 -9.53 -2.82
CA SER A 88 -3.24 -9.95 -1.92
C SER A 88 -3.53 -9.01 -0.74
N ALA A 89 -2.70 -7.99 -0.49
CA ALA A 89 -3.00 -6.96 0.51
C ALA A 89 -4.10 -6.03 0.00
N THR A 90 -5.08 -5.74 0.84
CA THR A 90 -6.31 -5.02 0.44
C THR A 90 -6.60 -3.78 1.27
N LYS A 91 -5.96 -3.65 2.43
CA LYS A 91 -6.13 -2.51 3.31
C LYS A 91 -4.79 -1.98 3.78
N PHE A 92 -4.72 -0.67 3.95
CA PHE A 92 -3.56 -0.02 4.53
C PHE A 92 -3.94 1.27 5.24
N GLY A 93 -3.06 1.75 6.11
CA GLY A 93 -3.20 3.06 6.73
C GLY A 93 -1.83 3.60 7.12
N CYS A 94 -1.65 4.92 7.01
CA CYS A 94 -0.37 5.55 7.27
C CYS A 94 -0.47 6.71 8.25
N TRP A 95 0.61 6.91 9.01
CA TRP A 95 0.78 8.02 9.94
C TRP A 95 2.13 8.71 9.70
N MET A 96 2.11 10.04 9.59
CA MET A 96 3.31 10.85 9.33
C MET A 96 3.61 11.77 10.52
N ARG A 97 4.89 11.91 10.84
CA ARG A 97 5.42 12.93 11.77
C ARG A 97 6.48 13.75 11.05
N LEU A 98 6.35 15.07 11.12
CA LEU A 98 7.39 16.02 10.73
C LEU A 98 8.15 16.47 11.99
N GLY A 99 9.46 16.28 11.99
CA GLY A 99 10.38 16.75 13.01
C GLY A 99 11.10 18.04 12.59
N CYS A 100 12.11 18.42 13.37
CA CYS A 100 13.00 19.54 13.04
C CYS A 100 13.72 19.29 11.70
N ASN A 101 14.12 20.38 11.02
CA ASN A 101 14.83 20.34 9.74
C ASN A 101 14.09 19.56 8.64
N CYS A 102 12.76 19.68 8.61
CA CYS A 102 11.89 18.97 7.67
C CYS A 102 12.06 17.44 7.69
N GLN A 103 12.59 16.86 8.78
CA GLN A 103 12.75 15.41 8.85
C GLN A 103 11.39 14.74 8.97
N ALA A 104 10.96 14.07 7.90
CA ALA A 104 9.73 13.30 7.87
C ALA A 104 9.98 11.86 8.30
N THR A 105 9.02 11.31 9.04
CA THR A 105 8.87 9.88 9.26
C THR A 105 7.45 9.48 8.90
N LEU A 106 7.30 8.55 7.97
CA LEU A 106 6.02 7.95 7.59
C LEU A 106 6.05 6.48 7.97
N VAL A 107 5.04 6.03 8.68
CA VAL A 107 4.78 4.61 8.91
C VAL A 107 3.51 4.26 8.17
N CYS A 108 3.54 3.19 7.38
CA CYS A 108 2.36 2.59 6.75
C CYS A 108 2.21 1.15 7.24
N VAL A 109 1.01 0.79 7.64
CA VAL A 109 0.63 -0.56 8.06
C VAL A 109 -0.34 -1.14 7.05
N TYR A 110 -0.21 -2.43 6.76
CA TYR A 110 -0.97 -3.17 5.77
C TYR A 110 -1.59 -4.41 6.42
N ASP A 111 -2.78 -4.80 5.96
CA ASP A 111 -3.50 -5.99 6.44
C ASP A 111 -2.72 -7.30 6.27
N LYS A 112 -1.81 -7.35 5.30
CA LYS A 112 -0.95 -8.51 5.04
C LYS A 112 0.50 -8.11 4.89
N LYS A 113 1.37 -8.93 5.46
CA LYS A 113 2.82 -8.80 5.34
C LYS A 113 3.37 -9.49 4.10
N ALA A 114 4.24 -8.80 3.37
CA ALA A 114 4.97 -9.38 2.24
C ALA A 114 6.11 -10.30 2.74
N ASN A 115 6.22 -11.49 2.13
CA ASN A 115 7.31 -12.44 2.38
C ASN A 115 8.28 -12.53 1.19
N GLY A 116 8.53 -11.39 0.52
CA GLY A 116 9.36 -11.28 -0.68
C GLY A 116 8.63 -10.61 -1.84
N ALA A 117 9.27 -10.58 -3.00
CA ALA A 117 8.69 -10.04 -4.22
C ALA A 117 7.69 -11.06 -4.81
N VAL A 118 6.43 -10.66 -4.92
CA VAL A 118 5.36 -11.45 -5.55
C VAL A 118 4.95 -10.75 -6.84
N LYS A 119 4.88 -11.49 -7.95
CA LYS A 119 4.36 -10.96 -9.21
C LYS A 119 2.84 -10.89 -9.12
N GLY A 120 2.30 -9.70 -9.34
CA GLY A 120 0.86 -9.51 -9.52
C GLY A 120 0.48 -9.49 -10.99
N ARG A 121 -0.77 -9.85 -11.28
CA ARG A 121 -1.40 -9.71 -12.59
C ARG A 121 -2.64 -8.83 -12.53
N ARG A 122 -3.01 -8.27 -13.67
CA ARG A 122 -4.29 -7.57 -13.81
C ARG A 122 -5.46 -8.55 -13.81
N CYS A 123 -6.62 -8.07 -13.38
CA CYS A 123 -7.90 -8.75 -13.62
C CYS A 123 -8.42 -8.42 -15.02
N LYS A 124 -9.15 -9.35 -15.64
CA LYS A 124 -9.92 -9.14 -16.88
C LYS A 124 -11.40 -8.90 -16.60
N ASP A 125 -11.93 -9.63 -15.62
CA ASP A 125 -13.33 -9.60 -15.21
C ASP A 125 -13.46 -9.85 -13.71
N ASP A 126 -14.67 -9.73 -13.19
CA ASP A 126 -14.94 -9.89 -11.75
C ASP A 126 -14.63 -11.31 -11.23
N ALA A 127 -14.62 -12.33 -12.10
CA ALA A 127 -14.33 -13.71 -11.70
C ALA A 127 -12.85 -13.90 -11.34
N ASP A 128 -11.95 -13.07 -11.88
CA ASP A 128 -10.55 -13.02 -11.45
C ASP A 128 -10.41 -12.55 -10.00
N CYS A 129 -11.34 -11.73 -9.49
CA CYS A 129 -11.28 -11.10 -8.16
C CYS A 129 -11.83 -12.00 -7.03
N ASN A 130 -11.33 -13.23 -6.97
CA ASN A 130 -11.88 -14.31 -6.16
C ASN A 130 -11.40 -14.37 -4.69
N LEU A 131 -10.23 -13.82 -4.36
CA LEU A 131 -9.66 -13.90 -3.00
C LEU A 131 -10.53 -13.20 -1.94
N MET A 132 -11.12 -12.06 -2.28
CA MET A 132 -11.93 -11.24 -1.35
C MET A 132 -13.32 -10.93 -1.93
N GLY A 133 -13.69 -11.56 -3.04
CA GLY A 133 -15.01 -11.47 -3.68
C GLY A 133 -15.35 -10.09 -4.26
N GLY A 134 -14.41 -9.40 -4.89
CA GLY A 134 -14.61 -8.03 -5.40
C GLY A 134 -15.00 -7.92 -6.89
N GLU A 135 -14.92 -6.70 -7.41
CA GLU A 135 -15.09 -6.36 -8.83
C GLU A 135 -13.75 -6.00 -9.46
N CYS A 136 -13.60 -6.31 -10.75
CA CYS A 136 -12.47 -5.86 -11.55
C CYS A 136 -12.65 -4.41 -11.98
N LEU A 137 -11.79 -3.54 -11.47
CA LEU A 137 -11.82 -2.12 -11.77
C LEU A 137 -11.31 -1.86 -13.20
N LYS A 138 -11.75 -0.75 -13.81
CA LYS A 138 -11.39 -0.37 -15.20
C LYS A 138 -9.88 -0.31 -15.49
N TRP A 139 -9.04 -0.33 -14.47
CA TRP A 139 -7.57 -0.23 -14.55
C TRP A 139 -6.87 -1.57 -14.27
N GLY A 140 -7.61 -2.68 -14.22
CA GLY A 140 -7.08 -4.02 -14.05
C GLY A 140 -6.69 -4.36 -12.61
N LEU A 141 -7.17 -3.61 -11.61
CA LEU A 141 -7.03 -3.95 -10.20
C LEU A 141 -8.33 -4.51 -9.65
N CYS A 142 -8.26 -5.47 -8.74
CA CYS A 142 -9.43 -5.94 -8.01
C CYS A 142 -9.77 -5.01 -6.85
N SER A 143 -11.05 -4.73 -6.64
CA SER A 143 -11.54 -4.15 -5.39
C SER A 143 -11.67 -5.21 -4.31
N SER A 144 -11.68 -4.81 -3.04
CA SER A 144 -12.15 -5.68 -1.95
C SER A 144 -13.57 -5.29 -1.55
N LYS A 145 -14.43 -6.28 -1.25
CA LYS A 145 -15.73 -5.99 -0.65
C LYS A 145 -15.53 -5.44 0.76
N LYS A 146 -16.24 -4.36 1.08
CA LYS A 146 -16.23 -3.71 2.40
C LYS A 146 -16.65 -4.65 3.51
#